data_AF-M3A153-F1
#
_entry.id   AF-M3A153-F1
#
_cell.length_a   1.000
_cell.length_b   1.000
_cell.length_c   1.000
_cell.angle_alpha   90.00
_cell.angle_beta   90.00
_cell.angle_gamma   90.00
#
_symmetry.space_group_name_H-M   'P 1'
#
loop_
_entity.id
_entity.type
_entity.pdbx_description
1 polymer ?
#
loop_
_entity_poly.entity_id
_entity_poly.type
_entity_poly.pdbx_seq_one_letter_code
_entity_poly.pdbx_strand_id
1 'polypeptide(L)'
;MKRTLNQLYANGSINKPPDDVLAFIARFNRLVTAARGSVTPDPKDIRDLLHEHAIYGDDAMVIPRVLIADRTPENLYLGKKLMLSLSRVGNIEASIRIMADAIYTSKKNPHALQSREIMFAKEHLRIAANEKLNYRAMVCEGKVAHALGDEERAIQMWTDAISAAVAAAEEREPRERQAGVPSALMARVQRDPLELSTPWIELMLIHWQRTRIKGLDEMAQCEWAMNIGCEQDDPTSHYYASTFVKRLDSEGGHVGTSEWLYHVTKAASSGHPKAAYELAVFYAESGWKYIEDEPPDHVKPTPFDSYPSNSATFLDSVLSFLGLKTREKARPQESIFHSAMFPSTAAARHEIAYNWLDVAIGYCYAPAYLFRARMLLAKNLWAGADAPDAALSLNRSRYTYASKEDYHAGETASNNGQSSKADVADPPNPFRNEESAKAFLREVFYAHEANDYASQARRAYANSRRSRQWQGEEEILDEYFWRKYGPDVQKFFRFPEIREMYEDQIESLYEQAKELCDQHQFDIYDKENALIYKAGTGKKRKSKTVHSASF
;
A
#
# COMPACT_ATOMS: atom_id res chain seq x y z
N MET A 1 -15.61 -18.88 -21.44
CA MET A 1 -16.78 -17.97 -21.41
C MET A 1 -18.08 -18.48 -20.74
N LYS A 2 -18.91 -19.37 -21.33
CA LYS A 2 -20.26 -19.70 -20.79
C LYS A 2 -20.28 -20.14 -19.31
N ARG A 3 -19.30 -20.98 -18.90
CA ARG A 3 -19.12 -21.37 -17.50
C ARG A 3 -18.89 -20.19 -16.56
N THR A 4 -18.09 -19.20 -16.99
CA THR A 4 -17.81 -17.98 -16.23
C THR A 4 -19.06 -17.12 -16.09
N LEU A 5 -19.83 -16.96 -17.18
CA LEU A 5 -21.10 -16.22 -17.14
C LEU A 5 -22.13 -16.91 -16.22
N ASN A 6 -22.22 -18.24 -16.24
CA ASN A 6 -23.07 -18.99 -15.31
C ASN A 6 -22.70 -18.72 -13.83
N GLN A 7 -21.41 -18.64 -13.51
CA GLN A 7 -20.95 -18.33 -12.15
C GLN A 7 -21.30 -16.89 -11.75
N LEU A 8 -21.14 -15.92 -12.67
CA LEU A 8 -21.45 -14.52 -12.45
C LEU A 8 -22.97 -14.25 -12.36
N TYR A 9 -23.79 -15.07 -13.03
CA TYR A 9 -25.24 -15.02 -12.86
C TYR A 9 -25.66 -15.62 -11.51
N ALA A 10 -25.11 -16.79 -11.16
CA ALA A 10 -25.44 -17.49 -9.92
C ALA A 10 -25.06 -16.71 -8.66
N ASN A 11 -24.03 -15.87 -8.72
CA ASN A 11 -23.61 -15.02 -7.61
C ASN A 11 -24.19 -13.58 -7.67
N GLY A 12 -25.07 -13.29 -8.62
CA GLY A 12 -25.72 -11.99 -8.79
C GLY A 12 -24.83 -10.87 -9.34
N SER A 13 -23.63 -11.18 -9.84
CA SER A 13 -22.73 -10.17 -10.46
C SER A 13 -23.19 -9.72 -11.85
N ILE A 14 -24.02 -10.53 -12.53
CA ILE A 14 -24.73 -10.15 -13.75
C ILE A 14 -26.20 -10.50 -13.57
N ASN A 15 -27.09 -9.57 -13.89
CA ASN A 15 -28.53 -9.78 -13.74
C ASN A 15 -29.15 -10.53 -14.93
N LYS A 16 -28.45 -10.57 -16.07
CA LYS A 16 -28.92 -11.25 -17.29
C LYS A 16 -28.52 -12.73 -17.36
N PRO A 17 -29.44 -13.59 -17.84
CA PRO A 17 -29.13 -14.98 -18.15
C PRO A 17 -27.92 -15.10 -19.11
N PRO A 18 -27.03 -16.08 -18.89
CA PRO A 18 -25.84 -16.27 -19.72
C PRO A 18 -26.11 -16.40 -21.22
N ASP A 19 -27.23 -17.00 -21.61
CA ASP A 19 -27.60 -17.14 -23.03
C ASP A 19 -28.00 -15.80 -23.67
N ASP A 20 -28.65 -14.89 -22.92
CA ASP A 20 -28.98 -13.54 -23.39
C ASP A 20 -27.72 -12.69 -23.57
N VAL A 21 -26.76 -12.84 -22.65
CA VAL A 21 -25.44 -12.19 -22.74
C VAL A 21 -24.66 -12.70 -23.96
N LEU A 22 -24.69 -14.01 -24.23
CA LEU A 22 -24.04 -14.58 -25.42
C LEU A 22 -24.73 -14.12 -26.70
N ALA A 23 -26.06 -14.00 -26.72
CA ALA A 23 -26.80 -13.45 -27.86
C ALA A 23 -26.42 -11.98 -28.13
N PHE A 24 -26.30 -11.16 -27.07
CA PHE A 24 -25.80 -9.79 -27.17
C PHE A 24 -24.38 -9.75 -27.75
N ILE A 25 -23.44 -10.54 -27.23
CA ILE A 25 -22.05 -10.59 -27.71
C ILE A 25 -22.00 -10.96 -29.19
N ALA A 26 -22.79 -11.97 -29.60
CA ALA A 26 -22.85 -12.40 -30.99
C ALA A 26 -23.35 -11.28 -31.92
N ARG A 27 -24.35 -10.50 -31.48
CA ARG A 27 -24.91 -9.39 -32.26
C ARG A 27 -23.99 -8.17 -32.27
N PHE A 28 -23.34 -7.87 -31.15
CA PHE A 28 -22.29 -6.86 -31.08
C PHE A 28 -21.13 -7.18 -32.03
N ASN A 29 -20.69 -8.44 -32.11
CA ASN A 29 -19.66 -8.86 -33.06
C ASN A 29 -20.04 -8.59 -34.52
N ARG A 30 -21.32 -8.76 -34.88
CA ARG A 30 -21.83 -8.41 -36.21
C ARG A 30 -21.72 -6.90 -36.47
N LEU A 31 -22.08 -6.06 -35.49
CA LEU A 31 -21.93 -4.60 -35.60
C LEU A 31 -20.46 -4.19 -35.74
N VAL A 32 -19.55 -4.78 -34.96
CA VAL A 32 -18.10 -4.53 -35.06
C VAL A 32 -17.56 -4.95 -36.42
N THR A 33 -18.04 -6.07 -36.97
CA THR A 33 -17.65 -6.55 -38.29
C THR A 33 -18.17 -5.66 -39.40
N ALA A 34 -19.38 -5.12 -39.26
CA ALA A 34 -19.96 -4.15 -40.20
C ALA A 34 -19.22 -2.79 -40.16
N ALA A 35 -18.75 -2.37 -38.98
CA ALA A 35 -18.02 -1.13 -38.77
C ALA A 35 -16.50 -1.24 -39.03
N ARG A 36 -16.05 -2.18 -39.89
CA ARG A 36 -14.64 -2.42 -40.20
C ARG A 36 -13.94 -1.11 -40.63
N GLY A 37 -12.82 -0.79 -39.96
CA GLY A 37 -12.05 0.43 -40.18
C GLY A 37 -12.38 1.59 -39.23
N SER A 38 -13.50 1.51 -38.49
CA SER A 38 -13.82 2.46 -37.41
C SER A 38 -13.29 1.99 -36.05
N VAL A 39 -13.01 2.96 -35.16
CA VAL A 39 -12.65 2.70 -33.77
C VAL A 39 -13.82 2.04 -33.02
N THR A 40 -15.06 2.45 -33.30
CA THR A 40 -16.29 1.91 -32.68
C THR A 40 -17.47 1.91 -33.68
N PRO A 41 -18.48 1.03 -33.51
CA PRO A 41 -19.74 1.10 -34.25
C PRO A 41 -20.51 2.41 -33.97
N ASP A 42 -21.59 2.65 -34.71
CA ASP A 42 -22.43 3.83 -34.52
C ASP A 42 -23.03 3.86 -33.10
N PRO A 43 -22.93 4.98 -32.35
CA PRO A 43 -23.49 5.08 -31.00
C PRO A 43 -24.98 4.76 -30.91
N LYS A 44 -25.75 5.06 -31.95
CA LYS A 44 -27.19 4.76 -31.98
C LYS A 44 -27.41 3.25 -32.01
N ASP A 45 -26.73 2.54 -32.90
CA ASP A 45 -26.82 1.08 -33.01
C ASP A 45 -26.41 0.38 -31.70
N ILE A 46 -25.42 0.94 -30.99
CA ILE A 46 -25.01 0.43 -29.68
C ILE A 46 -26.08 0.67 -28.62
N ARG A 47 -26.70 1.85 -28.57
CA ARG A 47 -27.81 2.12 -27.63
C ARG A 47 -29.01 1.21 -27.90
N ASP A 48 -29.36 1.04 -29.18
CA ASP A 48 -30.46 0.17 -29.61
C ASP A 48 -30.16 -1.29 -29.20
N LEU A 49 -28.91 -1.74 -29.37
CA LEU A 49 -28.50 -3.08 -28.97
C LEU A 49 -28.53 -3.29 -27.44
N LEU A 50 -28.02 -2.31 -26.67
CA LEU A 50 -28.10 -2.36 -25.20
C LEU A 50 -29.56 -2.37 -24.72
N HIS A 51 -30.43 -1.62 -25.39
CA HIS A 51 -31.84 -1.57 -25.09
C HIS A 51 -32.56 -2.90 -25.42
N GLU A 52 -32.32 -3.45 -26.61
CA GLU A 52 -32.90 -4.71 -27.09
C GLU A 52 -32.58 -5.89 -26.14
N HIS A 53 -31.35 -5.95 -25.63
CA HIS A 53 -30.91 -6.98 -24.69
C HIS A 53 -31.05 -6.59 -23.21
N ALA A 54 -31.57 -5.39 -22.94
CA ALA A 54 -31.73 -4.80 -21.62
C ALA A 54 -30.45 -4.83 -20.76
N ILE A 55 -29.29 -4.61 -21.38
CA ILE A 55 -27.98 -4.57 -20.70
C ILE A 55 -27.71 -3.13 -20.25
N TYR A 56 -27.76 -2.90 -18.94
CA TYR A 56 -27.59 -1.59 -18.32
C TYR A 56 -26.70 -1.66 -17.09
N GLY A 57 -26.26 -0.50 -16.60
CA GLY A 57 -25.53 -0.39 -15.33
C GLY A 57 -24.30 -1.30 -15.26
N ASP A 58 -24.23 -2.11 -14.20
CA ASP A 58 -23.11 -2.99 -13.93
C ASP A 58 -22.95 -4.11 -14.97
N ASP A 59 -24.05 -4.66 -15.50
CA ASP A 59 -24.00 -5.72 -16.52
C ASP A 59 -23.20 -5.25 -17.75
N ALA A 60 -23.42 -4.00 -18.17
CA ALA A 60 -22.70 -3.40 -19.30
C ALA A 60 -21.19 -3.31 -19.05
N MET A 61 -20.76 -3.17 -17.79
CA MET A 61 -19.35 -3.08 -17.42
C MET A 61 -18.71 -4.43 -17.11
N VAL A 62 -19.47 -5.44 -16.71
CA VAL A 62 -18.96 -6.79 -16.41
C VAL A 62 -18.67 -7.56 -17.68
N ILE A 63 -19.56 -7.49 -18.69
CA ILE A 63 -19.41 -8.21 -19.97
C ILE A 63 -18.05 -7.97 -20.66
N PRO A 64 -17.62 -6.71 -20.91
CA PRO A 64 -16.32 -6.48 -21.54
C PRO A 64 -15.15 -7.00 -20.70
N ARG A 65 -15.24 -6.98 -19.36
CA ARG A 65 -14.19 -7.55 -18.50
C ARG A 65 -14.10 -9.06 -18.65
N VAL A 66 -15.24 -9.75 -18.73
CA VAL A 66 -15.28 -11.20 -18.97
C VAL A 66 -14.66 -11.54 -20.32
N LEU A 67 -14.95 -10.75 -21.35
CA LEU A 67 -14.37 -10.91 -22.69
C LEU A 67 -12.85 -10.71 -22.70
N ILE A 68 -12.37 -9.63 -22.09
CA ILE A 68 -10.93 -9.34 -21.97
C ILE A 68 -10.23 -10.45 -21.15
N ALA A 69 -10.86 -10.93 -20.08
CA ALA A 69 -10.31 -11.99 -19.22
C ALA A 69 -10.26 -13.38 -19.88
N ASP A 70 -11.07 -13.63 -20.92
CA ASP A 70 -11.08 -14.90 -21.67
C ASP A 70 -9.86 -15.03 -22.62
N ARG A 71 -9.20 -13.91 -22.95
CA ARG A 71 -7.90 -13.78 -23.67
C ARG A 71 -7.76 -14.47 -25.03
N THR A 72 -8.83 -15.05 -25.58
CA THR A 72 -8.79 -15.40 -27.00
C THR A 72 -8.66 -14.10 -27.81
N PRO A 73 -7.87 -14.05 -28.90
CA PRO A 73 -7.65 -12.82 -29.65
C PRO A 73 -8.97 -12.15 -30.08
N GLU A 74 -9.96 -12.97 -30.44
CA GLU A 74 -11.31 -12.53 -30.81
C GLU A 74 -12.06 -11.88 -29.63
N ASN A 75 -12.06 -12.51 -28.45
CA ASN A 75 -12.77 -11.99 -27.28
C ASN A 75 -12.06 -10.78 -26.69
N LEU A 76 -10.72 -10.75 -26.71
CA LEU A 76 -9.94 -9.59 -26.29
C LEU A 76 -10.27 -8.38 -27.18
N TYR A 77 -10.25 -8.57 -28.50
CA TYR A 77 -10.61 -7.53 -29.45
C TYR A 77 -12.05 -7.05 -29.25
N LEU A 78 -13.01 -7.98 -29.12
CA LEU A 78 -14.42 -7.63 -28.88
C LEU A 78 -14.63 -6.92 -27.55
N GLY A 79 -13.98 -7.36 -26.48
CA GLY A 79 -14.06 -6.74 -25.16
C GLY A 79 -13.54 -5.30 -25.17
N LYS A 80 -12.40 -5.04 -25.81
CA LYS A 80 -11.87 -3.68 -26.01
C LYS A 80 -12.80 -2.81 -26.85
N LYS A 81 -13.29 -3.34 -27.97
CA LYS A 81 -14.27 -2.62 -28.82
C LYS A 81 -15.55 -2.30 -28.06
N LEU A 82 -16.03 -3.21 -27.22
CA LEU A 82 -17.20 -2.99 -26.39
C LEU A 82 -16.94 -1.88 -25.36
N MET A 83 -15.80 -1.90 -24.67
CA MET A 83 -15.40 -0.81 -23.75
C MET A 83 -15.40 0.56 -24.42
N LEU A 84 -14.74 0.67 -25.58
CA LEU A 84 -14.70 1.92 -26.36
C LEU A 84 -16.11 2.37 -26.79
N SER A 85 -16.95 1.40 -27.18
CA SER A 85 -18.32 1.67 -27.61
C SER A 85 -19.20 2.15 -26.45
N LEU A 86 -19.06 1.54 -25.27
CA LEU A 86 -19.74 1.94 -24.04
C LEU A 86 -19.38 3.36 -23.62
N SER A 87 -18.08 3.70 -23.68
CA SER A 87 -17.65 5.07 -23.46
C SER A 87 -18.33 6.02 -24.45
N ARG A 88 -18.33 5.70 -25.75
CA ARG A 88 -18.94 6.55 -26.79
C ARG A 88 -20.47 6.74 -26.65
N VAL A 89 -21.19 5.82 -26.00
CA VAL A 89 -22.63 6.01 -25.72
C VAL A 89 -22.92 6.76 -24.42
N GLY A 90 -21.88 7.13 -23.65
CA GLY A 90 -21.98 7.95 -22.44
C GLY A 90 -21.74 7.21 -21.13
N ASN A 91 -21.21 5.98 -21.16
CA ASN A 91 -20.88 5.28 -19.92
C ASN A 91 -19.61 5.90 -19.28
N ILE A 92 -19.80 6.54 -18.11
CA ILE A 92 -18.73 7.24 -17.38
C ILE A 92 -17.65 6.26 -16.90
N GLU A 93 -18.04 5.12 -16.31
CA GLU A 93 -17.09 4.12 -15.80
C GLU A 93 -16.24 3.50 -16.92
N ALA A 94 -16.82 3.31 -18.12
CA ALA A 94 -16.07 2.89 -19.29
C ALA A 94 -15.02 3.93 -19.69
N SER A 95 -15.39 5.21 -19.68
CA SER A 95 -14.49 6.32 -19.99
C SER A 95 -13.36 6.43 -18.95
N ILE A 96 -13.68 6.31 -17.66
CA ILE A 96 -12.70 6.26 -16.57
C ILE A 96 -11.70 5.12 -16.79
N ARG A 97 -12.16 3.91 -17.13
CA ARG A 97 -11.27 2.74 -17.34
C ARG A 97 -10.35 2.90 -18.54
N ILE A 98 -10.86 3.38 -19.67
CA ILE A 98 -10.06 3.64 -20.87
C ILE A 98 -9.00 4.70 -20.57
N MET A 99 -9.40 5.78 -19.91
CA MET A 99 -8.46 6.85 -19.55
C MET A 99 -7.46 6.40 -18.49
N ALA A 100 -7.87 5.51 -17.58
CA ALA A 100 -6.98 4.94 -16.59
C ALA A 100 -5.85 4.13 -17.22
N ASP A 101 -6.20 3.26 -18.17
CA ASP A 101 -5.26 2.49 -18.97
C ASP A 101 -4.34 3.40 -19.81
N ALA A 102 -4.90 4.48 -20.38
CA ALA A 102 -4.13 5.45 -21.14
C ALA A 102 -3.13 6.24 -20.27
N ILE A 103 -3.50 6.65 -19.05
CA ILE A 103 -2.58 7.29 -18.08
C ILE A 103 -1.47 6.32 -17.70
N TYR A 104 -1.81 5.07 -17.39
CA TYR A 104 -0.82 4.09 -17.02
C TYR A 104 0.18 3.84 -18.16
N THR A 105 -0.32 3.76 -19.40
CA THR A 105 0.49 3.61 -20.61
C THR A 105 1.31 4.86 -20.91
N SER A 106 0.82 6.07 -20.57
CA SER A 106 1.50 7.34 -20.85
C SER A 106 2.84 7.48 -20.15
N LYS A 107 2.99 6.86 -18.96
CA LYS A 107 4.28 6.78 -18.24
C LYS A 107 5.42 6.20 -19.10
N LYS A 108 5.09 5.35 -20.08
CA LYS A 108 6.05 4.69 -20.98
C LYS A 108 5.94 5.18 -22.42
N ASN A 109 4.75 5.63 -22.82
CA ASN A 109 4.46 6.13 -24.15
C ASN A 109 3.67 7.44 -24.05
N PRO A 110 4.34 8.61 -24.00
CA PRO A 110 3.67 9.91 -23.82
C PRO A 110 2.57 10.20 -24.84
N HIS A 111 2.65 9.61 -26.05
CA HIS A 111 1.63 9.77 -27.09
C HIS A 111 0.33 8.99 -26.85
N ALA A 112 0.27 8.09 -25.85
CA ALA A 112 -0.92 7.32 -25.53
C ALA A 112 -2.12 8.23 -25.21
N LEU A 113 -1.90 9.30 -24.44
CA LEU A 113 -2.92 10.31 -24.10
C LEU A 113 -3.37 11.19 -25.28
N GLN A 114 -2.68 11.08 -26.42
CA GLN A 114 -2.97 11.79 -27.66
C GLN A 114 -3.55 10.85 -28.74
N SER A 115 -3.77 9.57 -28.42
CA SER A 115 -4.30 8.60 -29.38
C SER A 115 -5.71 8.98 -29.85
N ARG A 116 -5.96 8.83 -31.15
CA ARG A 116 -7.29 9.04 -31.74
C ARG A 116 -8.34 8.08 -31.17
N GLU A 117 -7.92 6.91 -30.70
CA GLU A 117 -8.82 5.88 -30.19
C GLU A 117 -9.52 6.27 -28.89
N ILE A 118 -8.86 7.08 -28.06
CA ILE A 118 -9.36 7.49 -26.75
C ILE A 118 -10.00 8.89 -26.76
N MET A 119 -10.03 9.58 -27.91
CA MET A 119 -10.54 10.96 -28.00
C MET A 119 -11.96 11.11 -27.45
N PHE A 120 -12.84 10.15 -27.75
CA PHE A 120 -14.20 10.17 -27.22
C PHE A 120 -14.25 9.92 -25.71
N ALA A 121 -13.44 8.98 -25.21
CA ALA A 121 -13.34 8.71 -23.78
C ALA A 121 -12.79 9.93 -23.01
N LYS A 122 -11.81 10.61 -23.57
CA LYS A 122 -11.24 11.85 -23.03
C LYS A 122 -12.29 12.96 -22.98
N GLU A 123 -13.03 13.18 -24.06
CA GLU A 123 -14.09 14.21 -24.09
C GLU A 123 -15.20 13.92 -23.08
N HIS A 124 -15.67 12.66 -23.02
CA HIS A 124 -16.70 12.27 -22.07
C HIS A 124 -16.23 12.33 -20.62
N LEU A 125 -14.98 11.96 -20.34
CA LEU A 125 -14.38 12.12 -19.01
C LEU A 125 -14.37 13.60 -18.61
N ARG A 126 -13.93 14.48 -19.51
CA ARG A 126 -13.88 15.92 -19.29
C ARG A 126 -15.26 16.52 -19.01
N ILE A 127 -16.28 16.10 -19.77
CA ILE A 127 -17.68 16.53 -19.54
C ILE A 127 -18.15 16.05 -18.16
N ALA A 128 -18.00 14.76 -17.87
CA ALA A 128 -18.43 14.19 -16.59
C ALA A 128 -17.73 14.81 -15.38
N ALA A 129 -16.44 15.16 -15.52
CA ALA A 129 -15.68 15.86 -14.49
C ALA A 129 -16.16 17.32 -14.32
N ASN A 130 -16.30 18.07 -15.42
CA ASN A 130 -16.75 19.47 -15.38
C ASN A 130 -18.16 19.64 -14.82
N GLU A 131 -19.07 18.73 -15.18
CA GLU A 131 -20.44 18.72 -14.70
C GLU A 131 -20.57 18.08 -13.30
N LYS A 132 -19.43 17.66 -12.69
CA LYS A 132 -19.37 17.05 -11.36
C LYS A 132 -20.28 15.82 -11.21
N LEU A 133 -20.51 15.09 -12.30
CA LEU A 133 -21.41 13.93 -12.34
C LEU A 133 -20.85 12.71 -11.59
N ASN A 134 -19.53 12.62 -11.48
CA ASN A 134 -18.85 11.52 -10.82
C ASN A 134 -17.49 11.97 -10.27
N TYR A 135 -17.26 11.80 -8.97
CA TYR A 135 -16.02 12.27 -8.36
C TYR A 135 -14.79 11.49 -8.84
N ARG A 136 -14.91 10.18 -9.13
CA ARG A 136 -13.80 9.39 -9.72
C ARG A 136 -13.46 9.88 -11.12
N ALA A 137 -14.44 10.41 -11.87
CA ALA A 137 -14.16 11.07 -13.15
C ALA A 137 -13.35 12.35 -12.95
N MET A 138 -13.67 13.17 -11.94
CA MET A 138 -12.86 14.34 -11.57
C MET A 138 -11.43 13.93 -11.18
N VAL A 139 -11.25 12.89 -10.36
CA VAL A 139 -9.92 12.41 -9.98
C VAL A 139 -9.11 11.93 -11.19
N CYS A 140 -9.75 11.15 -12.07
CA CYS A 140 -9.13 10.66 -13.30
C CYS A 140 -8.76 11.81 -14.25
N GLU A 141 -9.64 12.80 -14.44
CA GLU A 141 -9.34 13.99 -15.25
C GLU A 141 -8.18 14.79 -14.67
N GLY A 142 -8.11 14.94 -13.33
CA GLY A 142 -6.97 15.57 -12.68
C GLY A 142 -5.66 14.82 -12.92
N LYS A 143 -5.68 13.47 -12.90
CA LYS A 143 -4.52 12.64 -13.26
C LYS A 143 -4.14 12.79 -14.75
N VAL A 144 -5.11 12.90 -15.65
CA VAL A 144 -4.84 13.22 -17.07
C VAL A 144 -4.19 14.59 -17.20
N ALA A 145 -4.72 15.62 -16.55
CA ALA A 145 -4.20 16.98 -16.58
C ALA A 145 -2.76 17.03 -16.05
N HIS A 146 -2.50 16.40 -14.90
CA HIS A 146 -1.18 16.28 -14.31
C HIS A 146 -0.18 15.57 -15.26
N ALA A 147 -0.60 14.45 -15.87
CA ALA A 147 0.24 13.73 -16.84
C ALA A 147 0.54 14.55 -18.12
N LEU A 148 -0.28 15.55 -18.45
CA LEU A 148 -0.08 16.49 -19.55
C LEU A 148 0.66 17.78 -19.12
N GLY A 149 1.00 17.92 -17.84
CA GLY A 149 1.71 19.09 -17.29
C GLY A 149 0.82 20.25 -16.85
N ASP A 150 -0.51 20.06 -16.81
CA ASP A 150 -1.46 21.07 -16.34
C ASP A 150 -1.79 20.86 -14.85
N GLU A 151 -0.88 21.32 -13.99
CA GLU A 151 -0.98 21.14 -12.53
C GLU A 151 -2.13 21.93 -11.91
N GLU A 152 -2.43 23.13 -12.40
CA GLU A 152 -3.51 23.97 -11.88
C GLU A 152 -4.87 23.30 -12.10
N ARG A 153 -5.06 22.73 -13.30
CA ARG A 153 -6.25 21.94 -13.60
C ARG A 153 -6.33 20.68 -12.75
N ALA A 154 -5.21 20.00 -12.53
CA ALA A 154 -5.16 18.83 -11.67
C ALA A 154 -5.60 19.14 -10.23
N ILE A 155 -5.02 20.19 -9.63
CA ILE A 155 -5.37 20.66 -8.28
C ILE A 155 -6.85 21.05 -8.21
N GLN A 156 -7.36 21.78 -9.21
CA GLN A 156 -8.77 22.15 -9.26
C GLN A 156 -9.69 20.92 -9.23
N MET A 157 -9.45 19.95 -10.12
CA MET A 157 -10.29 18.75 -10.20
C MET A 157 -10.23 17.89 -8.94
N TRP A 158 -9.05 17.72 -8.34
CA TRP A 158 -8.93 16.96 -7.11
C TRP A 158 -9.56 17.68 -5.91
N THR A 159 -9.42 19.00 -5.84
CA THR A 159 -10.06 19.82 -4.79
C THR A 159 -11.58 19.75 -4.90
N ASP A 160 -12.13 19.89 -6.11
CA ASP A 160 -13.56 19.76 -6.36
C ASP A 160 -14.10 18.36 -6.03
N ALA A 161 -13.27 17.33 -6.11
CA ALA A 161 -13.64 15.94 -5.84
C ALA A 161 -13.70 15.59 -4.34
N ILE A 162 -13.03 16.34 -3.46
CA ILE A 162 -12.85 15.97 -2.04
C ILE A 162 -14.19 15.72 -1.33
N SER A 163 -15.13 16.67 -1.39
CA SER A 163 -16.37 16.56 -0.61
C SER A 163 -17.19 15.32 -1.01
N ALA A 164 -17.27 15.03 -2.30
CA ALA A 164 -17.96 13.85 -2.80
C ALA A 164 -17.19 12.53 -2.50
N ALA A 165 -15.86 12.57 -2.48
CA ALA A 165 -15.03 11.42 -2.10
C ALA A 165 -15.18 11.08 -0.61
N VAL A 166 -15.18 12.09 0.27
CA VAL A 166 -15.41 11.93 1.71
C VAL A 166 -16.79 11.33 1.97
N ALA A 167 -17.86 11.91 1.39
CA ALA A 167 -19.21 11.37 1.54
C ALA A 167 -19.31 9.90 1.07
N ALA A 168 -18.63 9.56 -0.04
CA ALA A 168 -18.59 8.18 -0.53
C ALA A 168 -17.81 7.22 0.39
N ALA A 169 -16.76 7.69 1.07
CA ALA A 169 -16.00 6.92 2.04
C ALA A 169 -16.82 6.66 3.32
N GLU A 170 -17.49 7.68 3.84
CA GLU A 170 -18.38 7.59 5.00
C GLU A 170 -19.58 6.66 4.75
N GLU A 171 -20.15 6.66 3.54
CA GLU A 171 -21.21 5.70 3.16
C GLU A 171 -20.71 4.25 3.07
N ARG A 172 -19.43 4.06 2.74
CA ARG A 172 -18.84 2.74 2.50
C ARG A 172 -18.52 2.02 3.80
N GLU A 173 -18.01 2.74 4.79
CA GLU A 173 -17.61 2.22 6.11
C GLU A 173 -18.69 1.33 6.78
N PRO A 174 -19.98 1.74 6.90
CA PRO A 174 -21.01 0.89 7.51
C PRO A 174 -21.35 -0.33 6.65
N ARG A 175 -21.27 -0.24 5.31
CA ARG A 175 -21.52 -1.38 4.41
C ARG A 175 -20.45 -2.45 4.57
N GLU A 176 -19.19 -2.06 4.72
CA GLU A 176 -18.08 -3.00 4.95
C GLU A 176 -18.15 -3.65 6.33
N ARG A 177 -18.52 -2.90 7.38
CA ARG A 177 -18.77 -3.45 8.71
C ARG A 177 -19.90 -4.49 8.73
N GLN A 178 -20.94 -4.30 7.93
CA GLN A 178 -22.08 -5.23 7.83
C GLN A 178 -21.76 -6.47 6.97
N ALA A 179 -20.85 -6.37 6.01
CA ALA A 179 -20.51 -7.45 5.08
C ALA A 179 -19.63 -8.56 5.70
N GLY A 180 -19.07 -8.36 6.90
CA GLY A 180 -18.14 -9.29 7.53
C GLY A 180 -16.80 -9.39 6.78
N VAL A 181 -15.92 -10.29 7.22
CA VAL A 181 -14.60 -10.49 6.59
C VAL A 181 -14.80 -10.88 5.11
N PRO A 182 -14.26 -10.10 4.14
CA PRO A 182 -14.37 -10.44 2.73
C PRO A 182 -13.83 -11.86 2.51
N SER A 183 -14.64 -12.74 1.92
CA SER A 183 -14.13 -14.08 1.55
C SER A 183 -12.91 -13.91 0.64
N ALA A 184 -11.97 -14.87 0.69
CA ALA A 184 -10.76 -14.84 -0.15
C ALA A 184 -11.04 -14.70 -1.66
N LEU A 185 -12.28 -14.93 -2.10
CA LEU A 185 -12.74 -14.67 -3.46
C LEU A 185 -13.08 -13.19 -3.73
N MET A 186 -13.60 -12.46 -2.73
CA MET A 186 -13.86 -11.01 -2.78
C MET A 186 -12.59 -10.18 -2.59
N ALA A 187 -11.55 -10.72 -1.94
CA ALA A 187 -10.20 -10.16 -1.98
C ALA A 187 -9.57 -10.13 -3.39
N ARG A 188 -10.25 -10.71 -4.40
CA ARG A 188 -9.92 -10.59 -5.83
C ARG A 188 -10.70 -9.48 -6.54
N VAL A 189 -11.44 -8.63 -5.83
CA VAL A 189 -11.91 -7.37 -6.42
C VAL A 189 -10.65 -6.62 -6.86
N GLN A 190 -10.48 -6.49 -8.18
CA GLN A 190 -9.41 -5.69 -8.78
C GLN A 190 -9.41 -4.33 -8.07
N ARG A 191 -8.40 -4.11 -7.21
CA ARG A 191 -8.13 -2.82 -6.61
C ARG A 191 -8.04 -1.82 -7.75
N ASP A 192 -8.70 -0.67 -7.63
CA ASP A 192 -8.63 0.39 -8.64
C ASP A 192 -7.15 0.78 -8.79
N PRO A 193 -6.46 0.41 -9.88
CA PRO A 193 -5.02 0.56 -9.98
C PRO A 193 -4.58 2.02 -10.06
N LEU A 194 -5.53 2.94 -10.26
CA LEU A 194 -5.27 4.39 -10.21
C LEU A 194 -5.70 5.04 -8.89
N GLU A 195 -6.26 4.29 -7.94
CA GLU A 195 -6.71 4.82 -6.65
C GLU A 195 -7.60 6.07 -6.82
N LEU A 196 -8.63 5.99 -7.67
CA LEU A 196 -9.45 7.16 -8.01
C LEU A 196 -10.39 7.61 -6.87
N SER A 197 -10.36 6.89 -5.75
CA SER A 197 -11.19 7.18 -4.58
C SER A 197 -10.52 8.09 -3.55
N THR A 198 -9.23 8.41 -3.72
CA THR A 198 -8.41 9.09 -2.70
C THR A 198 -7.77 10.38 -3.24
N PRO A 199 -8.57 11.38 -3.67
CA PRO A 199 -8.04 12.63 -4.25
C PRO A 199 -7.08 13.38 -3.32
N TRP A 200 -7.23 13.23 -2.01
CA TRP A 200 -6.36 13.84 -1.01
C TRP A 200 -4.91 13.35 -1.09
N ILE A 201 -4.65 12.12 -1.54
CA ILE A 201 -3.28 11.61 -1.71
C ILE A 201 -2.58 12.42 -2.82
N GLU A 202 -3.24 12.58 -3.97
CA GLU A 202 -2.70 13.32 -5.10
C GLU A 202 -2.49 14.80 -4.76
N LEU A 203 -3.43 15.42 -4.05
CA LEU A 203 -3.30 16.81 -3.58
C LEU A 203 -2.15 17.00 -2.59
N MET A 204 -2.01 16.09 -1.61
CA MET A 204 -0.89 16.12 -0.68
C MET A 204 0.43 16.01 -1.44
N LEU A 205 0.56 15.04 -2.36
CA LEU A 205 1.79 14.82 -3.11
C LEU A 205 2.16 16.00 -4.01
N ILE A 206 1.20 16.60 -4.72
CA ILE A 206 1.49 17.72 -5.63
C ILE A 206 1.88 18.98 -4.86
N HIS A 207 1.19 19.32 -3.76
CA HIS A 207 1.55 20.48 -2.94
C HIS A 207 2.90 20.28 -2.24
N TRP A 208 3.20 19.06 -1.79
CA TRP A 208 4.51 18.72 -1.24
C TRP A 208 5.62 18.89 -2.28
N GLN A 209 5.42 18.39 -3.51
CA GLN A 209 6.37 18.56 -4.62
C GLN A 209 6.56 20.03 -5.00
N ARG A 210 5.49 20.81 -5.12
CA ARG A 210 5.53 22.25 -5.39
C ARG A 210 6.30 23.01 -4.30
N THR A 211 6.10 22.64 -3.04
CA THR A 211 6.84 23.23 -1.92
C THR A 211 8.32 22.86 -1.95
N ARG A 212 8.66 21.57 -2.10
CA ARG A 212 10.04 21.07 -2.01
C ARG A 212 10.89 21.39 -3.23
N ILE A 213 10.32 21.26 -4.43
CA ILE A 213 11.04 21.35 -5.70
C ILE A 213 10.92 22.76 -6.30
N LYS A 214 9.73 23.37 -6.24
CA LYS A 214 9.47 24.68 -6.86
C LYS A 214 9.55 25.86 -5.86
N GLY A 215 9.67 25.58 -4.57
CA GLY A 215 9.80 26.61 -3.52
C GLY A 215 8.53 27.40 -3.26
N LEU A 216 7.35 26.85 -3.60
CA LEU A 216 6.06 27.49 -3.35
C LEU A 216 5.62 27.30 -1.88
N ASP A 217 4.94 28.28 -1.30
CA ASP A 217 4.43 28.19 0.07
C ASP A 217 3.08 27.47 0.10
N GLU A 218 3.12 26.14 -0.06
CA GLU A 218 1.91 25.29 -0.17
C GLU A 218 1.86 24.18 0.88
N MET A 219 2.67 24.30 1.94
CA MET A 219 2.72 23.28 3.00
C MET A 219 1.39 23.18 3.76
N ALA A 220 0.69 24.30 3.97
CA ALA A 220 -0.62 24.31 4.61
C ALA A 220 -1.67 23.51 3.81
N GLN A 221 -1.64 23.59 2.48
CA GLN A 221 -2.52 22.83 1.60
C GLN A 221 -2.14 21.34 1.58
N CYS A 222 -0.84 21.03 1.65
CA CYS A 222 -0.35 19.67 1.83
C CYS A 222 -0.88 19.06 3.14
N GLU A 223 -0.76 19.78 4.25
CA GLU A 223 -1.25 19.33 5.56
C GLU A 223 -2.77 19.18 5.58
N TRP A 224 -3.50 20.12 4.99
CA TRP A 224 -4.96 20.04 4.87
C TRP A 224 -5.41 18.77 4.13
N ALA A 225 -4.82 18.47 2.97
CA ALA A 225 -5.16 17.27 2.21
C ALA A 225 -4.77 15.99 2.98
N MET A 226 -3.60 15.98 3.61
CA MET A 226 -3.15 14.86 4.44
C MET A 226 -4.08 14.59 5.63
N ASN A 227 -4.55 15.64 6.31
CA ASN A 227 -5.46 15.53 7.45
C ASN A 227 -6.81 14.96 7.05
N ILE A 228 -7.37 15.39 5.90
CA ILE A 228 -8.60 14.78 5.36
C ILE A 228 -8.42 13.27 5.17
N GLY A 229 -7.32 12.85 4.55
CA GLY A 229 -7.05 11.42 4.37
C GLY A 229 -6.92 10.65 5.69
N CYS A 230 -6.28 11.25 6.70
CA CYS A 230 -6.20 10.66 8.04
C CYS A 230 -7.58 10.58 8.73
N GLU A 231 -8.46 11.57 8.54
CA GLU A 231 -9.83 11.54 9.05
C GLU A 231 -10.67 10.42 8.41
N GLN A 232 -10.33 10.01 7.19
CA GLN A 232 -10.92 8.87 6.49
C GLN A 232 -10.20 7.53 6.76
N ASP A 233 -9.31 7.47 7.76
CA ASP A 233 -8.47 6.30 8.10
C ASP A 233 -7.65 5.75 6.90
N ASP A 234 -7.27 6.60 5.94
CA ASP A 234 -6.51 6.17 4.76
C ASP A 234 -5.07 5.75 5.13
N PRO A 235 -4.65 4.52 4.77
CA PRO A 235 -3.33 3.99 5.15
C PRO A 235 -2.17 4.81 4.61
N THR A 236 -2.28 5.34 3.40
CA THR A 236 -1.22 6.08 2.72
C THR A 236 -1.08 7.47 3.34
N SER A 237 -2.18 8.17 3.60
CA SER A 237 -2.18 9.45 4.31
C SER A 237 -1.60 9.34 5.72
N HIS A 238 -1.97 8.31 6.48
CA HIS A 238 -1.34 8.04 7.78
C HIS A 238 0.16 7.77 7.65
N TYR A 239 0.60 7.04 6.63
CA TYR A 239 2.03 6.80 6.43
C TYR A 239 2.80 8.10 6.14
N TYR A 240 2.28 8.96 5.27
CA TYR A 240 2.89 10.27 5.01
C TYR A 240 2.88 11.16 6.24
N ALA A 241 1.78 11.21 7.00
CA ALA A 241 1.72 11.93 8.27
C ALA A 241 2.82 11.46 9.24
N SER A 242 3.03 10.14 9.35
CA SER A 242 4.13 9.61 10.16
C SER A 242 5.50 10.06 9.65
N THR A 243 5.68 10.22 8.34
CA THR A 243 6.94 10.67 7.74
C THR A 243 7.21 12.15 8.03
N PHE A 244 6.18 13.00 8.04
CA PHE A 244 6.34 14.43 8.35
C PHE A 244 6.69 14.73 9.79
N VAL A 245 6.14 13.95 10.73
CA VAL A 245 6.40 14.12 12.17
C VAL A 245 7.63 13.34 12.65
N LYS A 246 8.26 12.56 11.75
CA LYS A 246 9.43 11.73 12.04
C LYS A 246 10.60 12.60 12.49
N ARG A 247 11.15 12.31 13.68
CA ARG A 247 12.31 13.01 14.23
C ARG A 247 13.54 12.12 14.20
N LEU A 248 14.68 12.71 13.88
CA LEU A 248 15.96 12.02 13.92
C LEU A 248 16.84 12.62 15.01
N ASP A 249 17.61 11.78 15.69
CA ASP A 249 18.63 12.20 16.64
C ASP A 249 19.89 12.71 15.90
N SER A 250 20.92 13.11 16.66
CA SER A 250 22.20 13.59 16.11
C SER A 250 23.01 12.54 15.35
N GLU A 251 22.74 11.26 15.59
CA GLU A 251 23.40 10.11 14.92
C GLU A 251 22.59 9.63 13.70
N GLY A 252 21.43 10.23 13.44
CA GLY A 252 20.51 9.86 12.37
C GLY A 252 19.55 8.72 12.73
N GLY A 253 19.56 8.28 13.99
CA GLY A 253 18.61 7.32 14.55
C GLY A 253 17.22 7.93 14.69
N HIS A 254 16.18 7.10 14.55
CA HIS A 254 14.81 7.56 14.65
C HIS A 254 14.35 7.69 16.12
N VAL A 255 13.88 8.88 16.48
CA VAL A 255 13.35 9.20 17.80
C VAL A 255 11.85 8.95 17.81
N GLY A 256 11.42 7.87 18.47
CA GLY A 256 10.00 7.52 18.58
C GLY A 256 9.22 8.55 19.37
N THR A 257 8.19 9.15 18.76
CA THR A 257 7.23 10.03 19.44
C THR A 257 5.84 9.39 19.42
N SER A 258 4.96 9.77 20.36
CA SER A 258 3.57 9.29 20.38
C SER A 258 2.84 9.63 19.08
N GLU A 259 3.02 10.84 18.55
CA GLU A 259 2.41 11.26 17.28
C GLU A 259 2.88 10.40 16.11
N TRP A 260 4.19 10.15 15.98
CA TRP A 260 4.72 9.25 14.97
C TRP A 260 4.14 7.84 15.12
N LEU A 261 4.17 7.30 16.34
CA LEU A 261 3.72 5.94 16.64
C LEU A 261 2.22 5.78 16.34
N TYR A 262 1.42 6.82 16.52
CA TYR A 262 -0.01 6.84 16.18
C TYR A 262 -0.22 6.68 14.69
N HIS A 263 0.40 7.55 13.90
CA HIS A 263 0.20 7.55 12.46
C HIS A 263 0.78 6.29 11.81
N VAL A 264 1.98 5.85 12.21
CA VAL A 264 2.57 4.63 11.62
C VAL A 264 1.78 3.37 12.00
N THR A 265 1.25 3.28 13.23
CA THR A 265 0.44 2.14 13.67
C THR A 265 -0.89 2.11 12.93
N LYS A 266 -1.55 3.26 12.76
CA LYS A 266 -2.76 3.39 11.94
C LYS A 266 -2.49 2.93 10.51
N ALA A 267 -1.46 3.46 9.86
CA ALA A 267 -1.07 3.06 8.51
C ALA A 267 -0.80 1.55 8.39
N ALA A 268 -0.03 0.99 9.33
CA ALA A 268 0.31 -0.43 9.36
C ALA A 268 -0.94 -1.32 9.56
N SER A 269 -1.81 -0.95 10.50
CA SER A 269 -3.05 -1.68 10.80
C SER A 269 -4.05 -1.66 9.63
N SER A 270 -4.05 -0.59 8.85
CA SER A 270 -4.81 -0.44 7.60
C SER A 270 -4.13 -1.08 6.39
N GLY A 271 -3.04 -1.82 6.58
CA GLY A 271 -2.39 -2.65 5.55
C GLY A 271 -1.32 -1.95 4.71
N HIS A 272 -0.75 -0.82 5.15
CA HIS A 272 0.40 -0.20 4.48
C HIS A 272 1.69 -0.97 4.76
N PRO A 273 2.30 -1.68 3.79
CA PRO A 273 3.37 -2.64 4.07
C PRO A 273 4.68 -1.98 4.51
N LYS A 274 5.01 -0.80 3.97
CA LYS A 274 6.19 -0.06 4.39
C LYS A 274 6.04 0.50 5.81
N ALA A 275 4.82 0.87 6.21
CA ALA A 275 4.56 1.34 7.58
C ALA A 275 4.69 0.17 8.58
N ALA A 276 4.12 -0.99 8.22
CA ALA A 276 4.27 -2.20 9.01
C ALA A 276 5.75 -2.63 9.14
N TYR A 277 6.52 -2.53 8.06
CA TYR A 277 7.97 -2.76 8.10
C TYR A 277 8.69 -1.75 9.03
N GLU A 278 8.45 -0.44 8.89
CA GLU A 278 9.06 0.57 9.76
C GLU A 278 8.71 0.38 11.23
N LEU A 279 7.47 0.00 11.52
CA LEU A 279 7.01 -0.30 12.88
C LEU A 279 7.66 -1.57 13.44
N ALA A 280 7.87 -2.59 12.62
CA ALA A 280 8.60 -3.79 13.01
C ALA A 280 10.07 -3.48 13.35
N VAL A 281 10.75 -2.73 12.49
CA VAL A 281 12.13 -2.28 12.72
C VAL A 281 12.20 -1.48 14.02
N PHE A 282 11.29 -0.53 14.21
CA PHE A 282 11.22 0.27 15.43
C PHE A 282 11.06 -0.60 16.68
N TYR A 283 10.12 -1.55 16.72
CA TYR A 283 9.97 -2.40 17.91
C TYR A 283 11.18 -3.31 18.16
N ALA A 284 11.82 -3.81 17.09
CA ALA A 284 12.98 -4.69 17.22
C ALA A 284 14.26 -3.94 17.67
N GLU A 285 14.44 -2.69 17.25
CA GLU A 285 15.68 -1.93 17.45
C GLU A 285 15.59 -0.86 18.56
N SER A 286 14.39 -0.47 19.00
CA SER A 286 14.22 0.56 20.04
C SER A 286 14.45 0.04 21.45
N GLY A 287 15.08 0.88 22.28
CA GLY A 287 15.36 0.59 23.68
C GLY A 287 14.20 0.95 24.62
N TRP A 288 14.44 0.81 25.91
CA TRP A 288 13.70 1.56 26.91
C TRP A 288 14.39 2.92 27.15
N LYS A 289 13.70 4.05 27.10
CA LYS A 289 12.27 4.32 26.80
C LYS A 289 12.11 4.55 25.29
N TYR A 290 11.12 3.95 24.61
CA TYR A 290 11.03 4.04 23.13
C TYR A 290 10.11 5.15 22.62
N ILE A 291 9.28 5.73 23.49
CA ILE A 291 8.47 6.91 23.19
C ILE A 291 9.12 8.04 23.98
N GLU A 292 9.80 8.99 23.35
CA GLU A 292 10.61 9.99 24.06
C GLU A 292 9.82 11.20 24.54
N ASP A 293 8.64 11.47 23.98
CA ASP A 293 7.81 12.56 24.45
C ASP A 293 7.24 12.30 25.84
N GLU A 294 7.13 13.39 26.60
CA GLU A 294 6.56 13.34 27.94
C GLU A 294 5.03 13.22 27.84
N PRO A 295 4.41 12.23 28.51
CA PRO A 295 2.96 12.12 28.55
C PRO A 295 2.32 13.40 29.13
N PRO A 296 1.19 13.88 28.58
CA PRO A 296 0.47 15.00 29.17
C PRO A 296 0.06 14.73 30.63
N ASP A 297 0.02 15.77 31.46
CA ASP A 297 -0.22 15.61 32.91
C ASP A 297 -1.57 14.94 33.24
N HIS A 298 -2.60 15.06 32.38
CA HIS A 298 -3.91 14.40 32.52
C HIS A 298 -3.93 12.91 32.16
N VAL A 299 -2.88 12.41 31.52
CA VAL A 299 -2.67 11.01 31.11
C VAL A 299 -1.86 10.25 32.17
N LYS A 300 -1.09 10.96 33.00
CA LYS A 300 -0.27 10.35 34.07
C LYS A 300 -1.15 9.74 35.18
N PRO A 301 -0.71 8.65 35.85
CA PRO A 301 0.60 8.02 35.72
C PRO A 301 0.71 7.04 34.55
N THR A 302 1.88 7.00 33.91
CA THR A 302 2.24 6.03 32.87
C THR A 302 3.64 5.45 33.13
N PRO A 303 4.00 4.33 32.49
CA PRO A 303 5.37 3.82 32.51
C PRO A 303 6.39 4.79 31.90
N PHE A 304 5.96 5.77 31.10
CA PHE A 304 6.79 6.70 30.35
C PHE A 304 7.00 8.03 31.09
N ASP A 305 6.47 8.22 32.28
CA ASP A 305 6.57 9.51 32.97
C ASP A 305 8.03 9.84 33.32
N SER A 306 8.54 10.99 32.86
CA SER A 306 9.87 11.47 33.24
C SER A 306 9.85 12.20 34.59
N TYR A 307 8.69 12.78 34.96
CA TYR A 307 8.45 13.47 36.23
C TYR A 307 6.98 13.31 36.71
N PRO A 308 6.70 13.43 38.02
CA PRO A 308 5.33 13.34 38.54
C PRO A 308 4.44 14.49 38.05
N SER A 309 3.14 14.25 37.79
CA SER A 309 2.21 15.35 37.49
C SER A 309 2.05 16.26 38.71
N ASN A 310 2.00 17.58 38.47
CA ASN A 310 1.73 18.58 39.52
C ASN A 310 0.29 18.49 40.07
N SER A 311 -0.58 17.73 39.40
CA SER A 311 -2.02 17.66 39.67
C SER A 311 -2.49 16.23 39.88
N ALA A 312 -2.45 15.75 41.13
CA ALA A 312 -3.37 14.74 41.64
C ALA A 312 -3.34 14.70 43.17
N THR A 313 -3.97 15.68 43.83
CA THR A 313 -4.59 15.38 45.12
C THR A 313 -5.55 14.22 44.88
N PHE A 314 -5.49 13.16 45.68
CA PHE A 314 -6.37 11.97 45.60
C PHE A 314 -7.85 12.31 45.31
N LEU A 315 -8.33 13.46 45.80
CA LEU A 315 -9.66 14.01 45.54
C LEU A 315 -9.97 14.29 44.05
N ASP A 316 -9.00 14.77 43.26
CA ASP A 316 -9.23 15.08 41.84
C ASP A 316 -9.41 13.82 40.99
N SER A 317 -8.70 12.73 41.30
CA SER A 317 -8.91 11.42 40.67
C SER A 317 -10.26 10.82 41.05
N VAL A 318 -10.71 10.99 42.30
CA VAL A 318 -12.04 10.53 42.76
C VAL A 318 -13.17 11.34 42.10
N LEU A 319 -13.04 12.66 42.00
CA LEU A 319 -14.03 13.52 41.33
C LEU A 319 -14.11 13.26 39.82
N SER A 320 -12.99 12.91 39.20
CA SER A 320 -12.94 12.49 37.79
C SER A 320 -13.58 11.12 37.57
N PHE A 321 -13.35 10.16 38.48
CA PHE A 321 -14.01 8.83 38.45
C PHE A 321 -15.53 8.93 38.66
N LEU A 322 -15.98 9.86 39.50
CA LEU A 322 -17.40 10.15 39.73
C LEU A 322 -18.05 11.01 38.63
N GLY A 323 -17.33 11.39 37.59
CA GLY A 323 -17.85 12.17 36.46
C GLY A 323 -18.17 13.64 36.79
N LEU A 324 -17.66 14.16 37.92
CA LEU A 324 -17.92 15.53 38.39
C LEU A 324 -16.92 16.55 37.83
N LYS A 325 -15.84 16.09 37.20
CA LYS A 325 -14.92 16.91 36.40
C LYS A 325 -14.93 16.41 34.96
N THR A 326 -15.15 17.32 34.02
CA THR A 326 -14.97 17.06 32.58
C THR A 326 -13.50 16.76 32.34
N ARG A 327 -13.17 15.49 32.08
CA ARG A 327 -11.83 15.10 31.61
C ARG A 327 -11.60 15.83 30.29
N GLU A 328 -10.46 16.52 30.13
CA GLU A 328 -10.09 17.05 28.82
C GLU A 328 -10.16 15.91 27.80
N LYS A 329 -10.80 16.16 26.65
CA LYS A 329 -10.94 15.13 25.61
C LYS A 329 -9.54 14.77 25.14
N ALA A 330 -9.08 13.58 25.52
CA ALA A 330 -7.77 13.09 25.13
C ALA A 330 -7.66 13.09 23.60
N ARG A 331 -6.55 13.60 23.09
CA ARG A 331 -6.28 13.54 21.65
C ARG A 331 -6.11 12.08 21.23
N PRO A 332 -6.47 11.68 19.99
CA PRO A 332 -6.28 10.30 19.54
C PRO A 332 -4.86 9.77 19.73
N GLN A 333 -3.84 10.61 19.58
CA GLN A 333 -2.43 10.27 19.79
C GLN A 333 -2.12 9.93 21.26
N GLU A 334 -2.81 10.56 22.21
CA GLU A 334 -2.64 10.32 23.65
C GLU A 334 -3.15 8.93 24.06
N SER A 335 -4.01 8.31 23.24
CA SER A 335 -4.46 6.93 23.46
C SER A 335 -3.29 5.95 23.51
N ILE A 336 -2.16 6.23 22.87
CA ILE A 336 -0.98 5.35 22.87
C ILE A 336 -0.46 5.09 24.28
N PHE A 337 -0.48 6.10 25.14
CA PHE A 337 -0.06 5.98 26.53
C PHE A 337 -1.01 5.13 27.40
N HIS A 338 -2.19 4.78 26.88
CA HIS A 338 -3.18 3.95 27.55
C HIS A 338 -3.50 2.64 26.81
N SER A 339 -3.22 2.56 25.52
CA SER A 339 -3.64 1.46 24.63
C SER A 339 -2.48 0.68 24.04
N ALA A 340 -1.25 1.20 24.06
CA ALA A 340 -0.11 0.41 23.66
C ALA A 340 0.04 -0.73 24.68
N MET A 341 -0.13 -1.97 24.21
CA MET A 341 0.52 -3.09 24.88
C MET A 341 1.98 -2.71 24.97
N PHE A 342 2.47 -2.31 26.14
CA PHE A 342 3.85 -1.95 26.30
C PHE A 342 4.63 -3.26 26.37
N PRO A 343 5.32 -3.69 25.30
CA PRO A 343 6.15 -4.88 25.40
C PRO A 343 7.25 -4.59 26.42
N SER A 344 7.11 -5.18 27.60
CA SER A 344 7.98 -4.95 28.74
C SER A 344 9.32 -5.68 28.64
N THR A 345 9.42 -6.62 27.70
CA THR A 345 10.63 -7.41 27.47
C THR A 345 11.06 -7.34 26.01
N ALA A 346 12.37 -7.51 25.76
CA ALA A 346 12.95 -7.59 24.43
C ALA A 346 12.31 -8.72 23.60
N ALA A 347 11.93 -9.83 24.23
CA ALA A 347 11.24 -10.93 23.57
C ALA A 347 9.83 -10.53 23.11
N ALA A 348 9.04 -9.86 23.96
CA ALA A 348 7.70 -9.38 23.59
C ALA A 348 7.77 -8.33 22.47
N ARG A 349 8.81 -7.49 22.45
CA ARG A 349 9.07 -6.54 21.37
C ARG A 349 9.34 -7.24 20.04
N HIS A 350 10.21 -8.25 20.06
CA HIS A 350 10.47 -9.07 18.88
C HIS A 350 9.22 -9.79 18.38
N GLU A 351 8.36 -10.27 19.27
CA GLU A 351 7.07 -10.88 18.91
C GLU A 351 6.16 -9.89 18.18
N ILE A 352 6.02 -8.66 18.72
CA ILE A 352 5.26 -7.58 18.05
C ILE A 352 5.88 -7.25 16.68
N ALA A 353 7.20 -7.15 16.60
CA ALA A 353 7.89 -6.91 15.34
C ALA A 353 7.63 -8.01 14.31
N TYR A 354 7.61 -9.29 14.71
CA TYR A 354 7.24 -10.38 13.80
C TYR A 354 5.80 -10.25 13.28
N ASN A 355 4.85 -9.88 14.13
CA ASN A 355 3.46 -9.68 13.72
C ASN A 355 3.33 -8.57 12.66
N TRP A 356 4.08 -7.48 12.80
CA TRP A 356 4.11 -6.42 11.79
C TRP A 356 4.85 -6.82 10.52
N LEU A 357 5.91 -7.62 10.62
CA LEU A 357 6.56 -8.20 9.44
C LEU A 357 5.62 -9.14 8.68
N ASP A 358 4.75 -9.89 9.37
CA ASP A 358 3.74 -10.74 8.72
C ASP A 358 2.77 -9.92 7.85
N VAL A 359 2.38 -8.73 8.30
CA VAL A 359 1.58 -7.79 7.49
C VAL A 359 2.34 -7.41 6.21
N ALA A 360 3.59 -6.94 6.34
CA ALA A 360 4.40 -6.53 5.18
C ALA A 360 4.70 -7.69 4.21
N ILE A 361 4.97 -8.89 4.75
CA ILE A 361 5.20 -10.13 3.99
C ILE A 361 3.93 -10.57 3.24
N GLY A 362 2.75 -10.37 3.83
CA GLY A 362 1.46 -10.62 3.18
C GLY A 362 1.28 -9.85 1.85
N TYR A 363 1.90 -8.69 1.73
CA TYR A 363 1.96 -7.87 0.52
C TYR A 363 3.22 -8.07 -0.32
N CYS A 364 4.04 -9.08 0.00
CA CYS A 364 5.30 -9.39 -0.70
C CYS A 364 6.33 -8.23 -0.69
N TYR A 365 6.40 -7.47 0.40
CA TYR A 365 7.40 -6.40 0.57
C TYR A 365 8.79 -7.00 0.87
N ALA A 366 9.72 -6.94 -0.11
CA ALA A 366 11.00 -7.64 -0.04
C ALA A 366 11.88 -7.31 1.18
N PRO A 367 12.00 -6.03 1.64
CA PRO A 367 12.79 -5.70 2.83
C PRO A 367 12.37 -6.46 4.10
N ALA A 368 11.07 -6.75 4.26
CA ALA A 368 10.55 -7.46 5.42
C ALA A 368 11.06 -8.91 5.51
N TYR A 369 11.27 -9.57 4.37
CA TYR A 369 11.85 -10.92 4.33
C TYR A 369 13.29 -10.94 4.86
N LEU A 370 14.12 -9.99 4.39
CA LEU A 370 15.51 -9.88 4.82
C LEU A 370 15.61 -9.55 6.32
N PHE A 371 14.82 -8.58 6.79
CA PHE A 371 14.84 -8.19 8.20
C PHE A 371 14.35 -9.32 9.12
N ARG A 372 13.31 -10.06 8.71
CA ARG A 372 12.87 -11.25 9.45
C ARG A 372 13.95 -12.31 9.54
N ALA A 373 14.68 -12.56 8.45
CA ALA A 373 15.81 -13.48 8.48
C ALA A 373 16.89 -13.03 9.48
N ARG A 374 17.22 -11.73 9.53
CA ARG A 374 18.17 -11.17 10.52
C ARG A 374 17.70 -11.41 11.95
N MET A 375 16.44 -11.10 12.26
CA MET A 375 15.87 -11.32 13.59
C MET A 375 15.92 -12.80 14.00
N LEU A 376 15.68 -13.73 13.07
CA LEU A 376 15.75 -15.17 13.31
C LEU A 376 17.19 -15.70 13.47
N LEU A 377 18.20 -14.95 13.05
CA LEU A 377 19.62 -15.31 13.17
C LEU A 377 20.30 -14.64 14.37
N ALA A 378 19.71 -13.58 14.92
CA ALA A 378 20.21 -12.90 16.11
C ALA A 378 20.36 -13.90 17.26
N LYS A 379 21.55 -13.95 17.88
CA LYS A 379 21.84 -14.90 18.96
C LYS A 379 21.18 -14.46 20.27
N ASN A 380 21.28 -13.16 20.56
CA ASN A 380 20.78 -12.54 21.77
C ASN A 380 19.86 -11.37 21.40
N LEU A 381 19.01 -10.98 22.33
CA LEU A 381 18.15 -9.80 22.27
C LEU A 381 18.77 -8.69 23.13
N TRP A 382 18.58 -7.44 22.74
CA TRP A 382 19.14 -6.33 23.49
C TRP A 382 18.45 -6.14 24.84
N ALA A 383 19.16 -6.36 25.95
CA ALA A 383 18.62 -6.21 27.30
C ALA A 383 18.16 -4.77 27.60
N GLY A 384 18.75 -3.78 26.93
CA GLY A 384 18.35 -2.37 27.05
C GLY A 384 16.92 -2.09 26.54
N ALA A 385 16.26 -3.06 25.89
CA ALA A 385 14.88 -2.95 25.48
C ALA A 385 13.87 -3.31 26.60
N ASP A 386 14.33 -3.97 27.67
CA ASP A 386 13.50 -4.35 28.81
C ASP A 386 13.08 -3.10 29.60
N ALA A 387 11.80 -3.05 29.96
CA ALA A 387 11.27 -1.99 30.81
C ALA A 387 11.74 -2.22 32.26
N PRO A 388 12.29 -1.20 32.94
CA PRO A 388 12.65 -1.31 34.35
C PRO A 388 11.44 -1.64 35.22
N ASP A 389 11.62 -2.48 36.25
CA ASP A 389 10.57 -2.84 37.20
C ASP A 389 9.86 -1.62 37.81
N ALA A 390 10.61 -0.55 38.08
CA ALA A 390 10.08 0.70 38.61
C ALA A 390 9.05 1.35 37.68
N ALA A 391 9.23 1.25 36.35
CA ALA A 391 8.29 1.76 35.37
C ALA A 391 7.05 0.86 35.27
N LEU A 392 7.23 -0.47 35.30
CA LEU A 392 6.13 -1.45 35.23
C LEU A 392 5.24 -1.40 36.48
N SER A 393 5.83 -1.24 37.66
CA SER A 393 5.09 -1.15 38.92
C SER A 393 4.61 0.28 39.24
N LEU A 394 4.85 1.25 38.34
CA LEU A 394 4.53 2.67 38.52
C LEU A 394 5.08 3.26 39.83
N ASN A 395 6.26 2.82 40.25
CA ASN A 395 6.93 3.33 41.44
C ASN A 395 7.48 4.74 41.23
N ARG A 396 7.66 5.49 42.33
CA ARG A 396 8.25 6.85 42.29
C ARG A 396 9.69 6.88 41.76
N SER A 397 10.41 5.77 41.87
CA SER A 397 11.78 5.61 41.35
C SER A 397 11.84 5.51 39.82
N ARG A 398 10.71 5.54 39.10
CA ARG A 398 10.68 5.60 37.64
C ARG A 398 11.04 6.98 37.09
N TYR A 399 10.79 8.04 37.86
CA TYR A 399 10.99 9.41 37.42
C TYR A 399 12.48 9.72 37.32
N THR A 400 12.89 10.28 36.19
CA THR A 400 14.25 10.78 35.95
C THR A 400 14.45 12.15 36.62
N TYR A 401 13.38 12.95 36.68
CA TYR A 401 13.38 14.31 37.21
C TYR A 401 12.41 14.43 38.38
N ALA A 402 12.75 15.26 39.37
CA ALA A 402 11.92 15.41 40.57
C ALA A 402 10.67 16.28 40.33
N SER A 403 10.76 17.22 39.38
CA SER A 403 9.68 18.13 38.99
C SER A 403 9.70 18.45 37.49
N LYS A 404 8.66 19.15 37.03
CA LYS A 404 8.58 19.65 35.65
C LYS A 404 9.61 20.73 35.38
N GLU A 405 9.89 21.57 36.38
CA GLU A 405 10.91 22.61 36.34
C GLU A 405 12.30 21.99 36.14
N ASP A 406 12.60 20.92 36.88
CA ASP A 406 13.87 20.18 36.76
C ASP A 406 14.02 19.50 35.39
N TYR A 407 12.93 18.96 34.85
CA TYR A 407 12.90 18.40 33.49
C TYR A 407 13.26 19.44 32.43
N HIS A 408 12.71 20.66 32.54
CA HIS A 408 13.03 21.73 31.60
C HIS A 408 14.43 22.32 31.82
N ALA A 409 14.96 22.28 33.05
CA ALA A 409 16.31 22.69 33.38
C ALA A 409 17.39 21.63 33.04
N GLY A 410 16.97 20.38 32.77
CA GLY A 410 17.88 19.25 32.58
C GLY A 410 18.56 18.79 33.87
N GLU A 411 18.01 19.16 35.03
CA GLU A 411 18.56 18.84 36.35
C GLU A 411 18.01 17.50 36.85
N THR A 412 18.77 16.42 36.67
CA THR A 412 18.37 15.09 37.12
C THR A 412 18.28 15.01 38.65
N ALA A 413 17.31 14.25 39.16
CA ALA A 413 17.11 14.11 40.61
C ALA A 413 18.35 13.48 41.29
N SER A 414 18.93 14.16 42.30
CA SER A 414 20.17 13.76 42.99
C SER A 414 20.13 12.41 43.73
N ASN A 415 18.99 11.71 43.75
CA ASN A 415 18.79 10.43 44.42
C ASN A 415 18.61 9.23 43.48
N ASN A 416 18.76 9.40 42.17
CA ASN A 416 18.75 8.25 41.28
C ASN A 416 20.14 7.61 41.28
N GLY A 417 20.35 6.72 42.25
CA GLY A 417 21.13 5.50 42.06
C GLY A 417 20.49 4.57 41.01
N GLN A 418 19.96 5.13 39.91
CA GLN A 418 19.70 4.38 38.69
C GLN A 418 21.08 3.98 38.21
N SER A 419 21.43 2.74 38.56
CA SER A 419 22.55 1.98 38.06
C SER A 419 22.94 2.49 36.68
N SER A 420 24.06 3.21 36.64
CA SER A 420 24.90 3.34 35.46
C SER A 420 24.83 2.03 34.69
N LYS A 421 24.12 2.01 33.53
CA LYS A 421 24.07 0.90 32.55
C LYS A 421 24.78 -0.35 33.06
N ALA A 422 24.23 -1.01 34.08
CA ALA A 422 24.91 -2.18 34.61
C ALA A 422 24.85 -3.19 33.48
N ASP A 423 25.98 -3.84 33.18
CA ASP A 423 26.14 -4.80 32.09
C ASP A 423 25.17 -5.98 32.25
N VAL A 424 23.87 -5.75 32.06
CA VAL A 424 22.86 -6.79 31.98
C VAL A 424 23.14 -7.48 30.67
N ALA A 425 23.62 -8.71 30.77
CA ALA A 425 23.92 -9.53 29.61
C ALA A 425 22.65 -9.69 28.76
N ASP A 426 22.79 -9.47 27.46
CA ASP A 426 21.73 -9.64 26.48
C ASP A 426 21.12 -11.06 26.59
N PRO A 427 19.82 -11.21 26.85
CA PRO A 427 19.18 -12.52 26.95
C PRO A 427 19.23 -13.27 25.61
N PRO A 428 19.26 -14.61 25.61
CA PRO A 428 19.23 -15.38 24.37
C PRO A 428 17.93 -15.14 23.60
N ASN A 429 18.00 -15.13 22.27
CA ASN A 429 16.83 -14.98 21.41
C ASN A 429 15.99 -16.28 21.38
N PRO A 430 14.78 -16.31 21.95
CA PRO A 430 13.96 -17.52 22.00
C PRO A 430 13.37 -17.88 20.62
N PHE A 431 13.36 -16.93 19.68
CA PHE A 431 12.80 -17.12 18.34
C PHE A 431 13.85 -17.57 17.31
N ARG A 432 15.12 -17.71 17.71
CA ARG A 432 16.20 -18.04 16.78
C ARG A 432 15.89 -19.35 16.05
N ASN A 433 15.88 -19.29 14.71
CA ASN A 433 15.60 -20.44 13.87
C ASN A 433 16.29 -20.27 12.50
N GLU A 434 17.37 -21.02 12.29
CA GLU A 434 18.19 -20.93 11.07
C GLU A 434 17.46 -21.47 9.83
N GLU A 435 16.63 -22.50 9.96
CA GLU A 435 15.87 -23.05 8.83
C GLU A 435 14.79 -22.08 8.34
N SER A 436 14.07 -21.45 9.27
CA SER A 436 13.14 -20.37 8.94
C SER A 436 13.86 -19.18 8.33
N ALA A 437 15.05 -18.81 8.84
CA ALA A 437 15.85 -17.74 8.26
C ALA A 437 16.26 -18.05 6.80
N LYS A 438 16.71 -19.28 6.51
CA LYS A 438 17.00 -19.73 5.13
C LYS A 438 15.76 -19.63 4.24
N ALA A 439 14.58 -19.97 4.75
CA ALA A 439 13.33 -19.84 4.01
C ALA A 439 13.01 -18.38 3.66
N PHE A 440 13.23 -17.42 4.58
CA PHE A 440 13.03 -16.00 4.27
C PHE A 440 14.12 -15.42 3.37
N LEU A 441 15.38 -15.85 3.51
CA LEU A 441 16.47 -15.47 2.60
C LEU A 441 16.16 -15.92 1.16
N ARG A 442 15.65 -17.15 0.98
CA ARG A 442 15.17 -17.67 -0.30
C ARG A 442 14.19 -16.71 -0.98
N GLU A 443 13.28 -16.11 -0.23
CA GLU A 443 12.30 -15.18 -0.76
C GLU A 443 12.92 -13.86 -1.25
N VAL A 444 14.00 -13.40 -0.62
CA VAL A 444 14.78 -12.25 -1.12
C VAL A 444 15.41 -12.58 -2.49
N PHE A 445 15.95 -13.79 -2.64
CA PHE A 445 16.47 -14.26 -3.94
C PHE A 445 15.39 -14.31 -5.02
N TYR A 446 14.18 -14.78 -4.70
CA TYR A 446 13.06 -14.79 -5.64
C TYR A 446 12.54 -13.39 -5.99
N ALA A 447 12.54 -12.46 -5.03
CA ALA A 447 12.20 -11.06 -5.29
C ALA A 447 13.20 -10.41 -6.27
N HIS A 448 14.50 -10.70 -6.11
CA HIS A 448 15.53 -10.26 -7.05
C HIS A 448 15.34 -10.88 -8.44
N GLU A 449 15.06 -12.18 -8.51
CA GLU A 449 14.77 -12.86 -9.77
C GLU A 449 13.53 -12.28 -10.49
N ALA A 450 12.47 -11.96 -9.74
CA ALA A 450 11.30 -11.27 -10.27
C ALA A 450 11.66 -9.91 -10.87
N ASN A 451 12.52 -9.13 -10.20
CA ASN A 451 13.01 -7.85 -10.71
C ASN A 451 13.82 -7.99 -12.01
N ASP A 452 14.69 -9.01 -12.08
CA ASP A 452 15.45 -9.33 -13.29
C ASP A 452 14.52 -9.66 -14.46
N TYR A 453 13.48 -10.48 -14.23
CA TYR A 453 12.51 -10.81 -15.27
C TYR A 453 11.69 -9.59 -15.71
N ALA A 454 11.27 -8.74 -14.77
CA ALA A 454 10.62 -7.47 -15.09
C ALA A 454 11.50 -6.60 -16.00
N SER A 455 12.78 -6.47 -15.65
CA SER A 455 13.76 -5.71 -16.41
C SER A 455 14.03 -6.30 -17.80
N GLN A 456 14.14 -7.62 -17.90
CA GLN A 456 14.30 -8.31 -19.19
C GLN A 456 13.08 -8.13 -20.09
N ALA A 457 11.87 -8.28 -19.56
CA ALA A 457 10.64 -8.08 -20.32
C ALA A 457 10.53 -6.62 -20.80
N ARG A 458 10.85 -5.64 -19.95
CA ARG A 458 10.93 -4.22 -20.33
C ARG A 458 11.93 -3.99 -21.47
N ARG A 459 13.11 -4.64 -21.44
CA ARG A 459 14.11 -4.55 -22.53
C ARG A 459 13.64 -5.23 -23.82
N ALA A 460 13.07 -6.43 -23.73
CA ALA A 460 12.51 -7.15 -24.87
C ALA A 460 11.41 -6.33 -25.56
N TYR A 461 10.56 -5.68 -24.76
CA TYR A 461 9.54 -4.74 -25.24
C TYR A 461 10.14 -3.53 -25.95
N ALA A 462 11.12 -2.87 -25.35
CA ALA A 462 11.79 -1.73 -25.96
C ALA A 462 12.43 -2.10 -27.32
N ASN A 463 12.94 -3.33 -27.44
CA ASN A 463 13.50 -3.86 -28.68
C ASN A 463 12.43 -4.22 -29.71
N SER A 464 11.31 -4.84 -29.31
CA SER A 464 10.23 -5.22 -30.23
C SER A 464 9.46 -4.00 -30.77
N ARG A 465 9.37 -2.92 -29.99
CA ARG A 465 8.86 -1.61 -30.46
C ARG A 465 9.69 -1.05 -31.61
N ARG A 466 11.00 -1.30 -31.63
CA ARG A 466 11.89 -0.90 -32.73
C ARG A 466 11.72 -1.76 -33.98
N SER A 467 11.27 -3.01 -33.85
CA SER A 467 11.10 -3.94 -34.97
C SER A 467 9.68 -3.96 -35.59
N ARG A 468 8.72 -3.15 -35.10
CA ARG A 468 7.31 -3.11 -35.54
C ARG A 468 6.58 -4.46 -35.48
N GLN A 469 7.14 -5.45 -34.78
CA GLN A 469 6.66 -6.85 -34.83
C GLN A 469 5.76 -7.24 -33.66
N TRP A 470 5.49 -6.33 -32.72
CA TRP A 470 4.76 -6.65 -31.49
C TRP A 470 3.35 -6.05 -31.48
N GLN A 471 2.35 -6.90 -31.28
CA GLN A 471 0.96 -6.52 -31.09
C GLN A 471 0.61 -6.62 -29.59
N GLY A 472 0.67 -5.49 -28.87
CA GLY A 472 -0.02 -5.30 -27.59
C GLY A 472 0.87 -5.17 -26.34
N GLU A 473 1.06 -3.93 -25.87
CA GLU A 473 1.76 -3.57 -24.60
C GLU A 473 1.20 -4.25 -23.33
N GLU A 474 -0.04 -4.77 -23.37
CA GLU A 474 -0.78 -5.30 -22.22
C GLU A 474 -0.23 -6.61 -21.64
N GLU A 475 0.50 -7.42 -22.42
CA GLU A 475 0.87 -8.76 -21.96
C GLU A 475 1.94 -8.76 -20.87
N ILE A 476 2.93 -7.85 -20.91
CA ILE A 476 4.10 -7.90 -20.02
C ILE A 476 3.75 -7.64 -18.56
N LEU A 477 2.63 -6.97 -18.29
CA LEU A 477 2.23 -6.59 -16.94
C LEU A 477 1.13 -7.48 -16.38
N ASP A 478 0.62 -8.37 -17.20
CA ASP A 478 -0.42 -9.27 -16.79
C ASP A 478 0.15 -10.40 -15.94
N GLU A 479 -0.46 -10.68 -14.79
CA GLU A 479 -0.08 -11.74 -13.86
C GLU A 479 0.06 -13.12 -14.55
N TYR A 480 -0.59 -13.28 -15.72
CA TYR A 480 -0.47 -14.45 -16.59
C TYR A 480 0.85 -14.54 -17.37
N PHE A 481 1.45 -13.43 -17.84
CA PHE A 481 2.77 -13.45 -18.50
C PHE A 481 3.84 -13.99 -17.56
N TRP A 482 3.65 -13.74 -16.27
CA TRP A 482 4.54 -14.21 -15.22
C TRP A 482 4.28 -15.66 -14.78
N ARG A 483 3.17 -16.31 -15.20
CA ARG A 483 2.86 -17.71 -14.83
C ARG A 483 3.93 -18.72 -15.24
N LYS A 484 4.70 -18.40 -16.29
CA LYS A 484 5.80 -19.26 -16.75
C LYS A 484 6.98 -19.31 -15.79
N TYR A 485 7.06 -18.40 -14.81
CA TYR A 485 8.21 -18.28 -13.89
C TYR A 485 7.98 -18.96 -12.52
N GLY A 486 6.98 -19.83 -12.40
CA GLY A 486 6.70 -20.57 -11.16
C GLY A 486 6.05 -19.71 -10.07
N PRO A 487 5.33 -20.33 -9.12
CA PRO A 487 4.52 -19.60 -8.14
C PRO A 487 5.35 -18.74 -7.17
N ASP A 488 6.60 -19.17 -6.89
CA ASP A 488 7.49 -18.52 -5.92
C ASP A 488 7.97 -17.13 -6.40
N VAL A 489 8.19 -16.97 -7.70
CA VAL A 489 8.56 -15.69 -8.31
C VAL A 489 7.31 -14.88 -8.69
N GLN A 490 6.26 -15.56 -9.18
CA GLN A 490 5.03 -14.93 -9.66
C GLN A 490 4.36 -14.04 -8.59
N LYS A 491 4.39 -14.45 -7.31
CA LYS A 491 3.73 -13.69 -6.24
C LYS A 491 4.23 -12.25 -6.10
N PHE A 492 5.47 -11.95 -6.47
CA PHE A 492 6.04 -10.59 -6.42
C PHE A 492 5.47 -9.65 -7.50
N PHE A 493 4.71 -10.17 -8.46
CA PHE A 493 3.99 -9.37 -9.45
C PHE A 493 2.53 -9.12 -9.07
N ARG A 494 2.05 -9.68 -7.95
CA ARG A 494 0.66 -9.52 -7.49
C ARG A 494 0.32 -8.07 -7.12
N PHE A 495 1.30 -7.36 -6.55
CA PHE A 495 1.16 -5.97 -6.11
C PHE A 495 2.24 -5.09 -6.75
N PRO A 496 2.06 -4.64 -8.00
CA PRO A 496 3.05 -3.82 -8.70
C PRO A 496 3.45 -2.57 -7.93
N GLU A 497 2.50 -1.91 -7.28
CA GLU A 497 2.70 -0.72 -6.46
C GLU A 497 3.64 -0.97 -5.27
N ILE A 498 3.58 -2.15 -4.66
CA ILE A 498 4.45 -2.52 -3.54
C ILE A 498 5.86 -2.86 -4.04
N ARG A 499 5.96 -3.48 -5.21
CA ARG A 499 7.26 -3.73 -5.86
C ARG A 499 7.98 -2.42 -6.19
N GLU A 500 7.25 -1.42 -6.69
CA GLU A 500 7.79 -0.08 -6.96
C GLU A 500 8.37 0.59 -5.68
N MET A 501 7.86 0.27 -4.48
CA MET A 501 8.37 0.82 -3.20
C MET A 501 9.77 0.34 -2.80
N TYR A 502 10.29 -0.76 -3.39
CA TYR A 502 11.62 -1.30 -3.06
C TYR A 502 12.47 -1.65 -4.30
N GLU A 503 12.00 -1.33 -5.50
CA GLU A 503 12.67 -1.68 -6.76
C GLU A 503 14.08 -1.06 -6.86
N ASP A 504 14.28 0.11 -6.25
CA ASP A 504 15.58 0.80 -6.14
C ASP A 504 16.53 0.14 -5.13
N GLN A 505 15.99 -0.57 -4.13
CA GLN A 505 16.76 -1.21 -3.05
C GLN A 505 17.08 -2.68 -3.31
N ILE A 506 16.45 -3.32 -4.30
CA ILE A 506 16.48 -4.77 -4.49
C ILE A 506 17.89 -5.35 -4.68
N GLU A 507 18.79 -4.63 -5.35
CA GLU A 507 20.20 -5.04 -5.49
C GLU A 507 20.94 -5.00 -4.15
N SER A 508 20.70 -3.97 -3.34
CA SER A 508 21.28 -3.86 -2.00
C SER A 508 20.74 -4.97 -1.07
N LEU A 509 19.44 -5.25 -1.13
CA LEU A 509 18.83 -6.36 -0.38
C LEU A 509 19.42 -7.71 -0.78
N TYR A 510 19.66 -7.90 -2.08
CA TYR A 510 20.26 -9.10 -2.61
C TYR A 510 21.70 -9.32 -2.11
N GLU A 511 22.52 -8.27 -2.13
CA GLU A 511 23.89 -8.35 -1.62
C GLU A 511 23.91 -8.59 -0.11
N GLN A 512 23.05 -7.92 0.66
CA GLN A 512 22.90 -8.16 2.10
C GLN A 512 22.44 -9.60 2.41
N ALA A 513 21.58 -10.20 1.57
CA ALA A 513 21.18 -11.59 1.72
C ALA A 513 22.34 -12.56 1.45
N LYS A 514 23.20 -12.27 0.47
CA LYS A 514 24.41 -13.05 0.20
C LYS A 514 25.40 -12.98 1.35
N GLU A 515 25.64 -11.77 1.88
CA GLU A 515 26.51 -11.57 3.03
C GLU A 515 26.05 -12.40 4.23
N LEU A 516 24.74 -12.41 4.53
CA LEU A 516 24.19 -13.26 5.59
C LEU A 516 24.39 -14.75 5.29
N CYS A 517 24.17 -15.19 4.05
CA CYS A 517 24.42 -16.58 3.67
C CYS A 517 25.90 -16.96 3.84
N ASP A 518 26.82 -16.09 3.45
CA ASP A 518 28.26 -16.34 3.56
C ASP A 518 28.74 -16.32 5.01
N GLN A 519 28.28 -15.36 5.82
CA GLN A 519 28.60 -15.26 7.24
C GLN A 519 28.17 -16.50 8.02
N HIS A 520 27.01 -17.06 7.68
CA HIS A 520 26.43 -18.23 8.34
C HIS A 520 26.70 -19.56 7.62
N GLN A 521 27.44 -19.54 6.50
CA GLN A 521 27.72 -20.72 5.66
C GLN A 521 26.45 -21.46 5.19
N PHE A 522 25.44 -20.70 4.77
CA PHE A 522 24.18 -21.23 4.28
C PHE A 522 24.16 -21.43 2.77
N ASP A 523 23.93 -22.66 2.36
CA ASP A 523 23.49 -22.98 1.02
C ASP A 523 21.96 -22.86 0.94
N ILE A 524 21.48 -22.07 -0.02
CA ILE A 524 20.05 -21.82 -0.23
C ILE A 524 19.59 -22.66 -1.42
N TYR A 525 18.63 -23.55 -1.15
CA TYR A 525 17.98 -24.41 -2.15
C TYR A 525 16.53 -23.97 -2.33
N ASP A 526 15.93 -24.20 -3.49
CA ASP A 526 14.50 -24.04 -3.72
C ASP A 526 13.67 -25.20 -3.12
N LYS A 527 12.35 -25.18 -3.31
CA LYS A 527 11.44 -26.24 -2.83
C LYS A 527 11.64 -27.59 -3.54
N GLU A 528 12.25 -27.59 -4.72
CA GLU A 528 12.59 -28.79 -5.50
C GLU A 528 14.03 -29.25 -5.22
N ASN A 529 14.67 -28.70 -4.19
CA ASN A 529 16.05 -28.97 -3.78
C ASN A 529 17.10 -28.56 -4.83
N ALA A 530 16.78 -27.64 -5.74
CA ALA A 530 17.75 -27.05 -6.66
C ALA A 530 18.45 -25.87 -5.99
N LEU A 531 19.77 -25.80 -6.17
CA LEU A 531 20.60 -24.75 -5.58
C LEU A 531 20.27 -23.37 -6.18
N ILE A 532 19.91 -22.42 -5.32
CA ILE A 532 19.71 -20.99 -5.66
C ILE A 532 21.03 -20.23 -5.43
N TYR A 533 21.63 -20.40 -4.25
CA TYR A 533 22.86 -19.73 -3.83
C TYR A 533 23.74 -20.68 -3.02
N LYS A 534 25.05 -20.63 -3.26
CA LYS A 534 26.06 -21.39 -2.51
C LYS A 534 27.02 -20.47 -1.76
N ALA A 535 27.09 -20.63 -0.44
CA ALA A 535 27.94 -19.81 0.41
C ALA A 535 29.43 -19.93 0.02
N GLY A 536 30.15 -18.83 0.13
CA GLY A 536 31.61 -18.76 -0.08
C GLY A 536 32.10 -18.93 -1.53
N THR A 537 31.22 -19.28 -2.47
CA THR A 537 31.57 -19.42 -3.90
C THR A 537 30.88 -18.39 -4.79
N GLY A 538 29.85 -17.70 -4.30
CA GLY A 538 29.06 -16.73 -5.05
C GLY A 538 28.33 -17.31 -6.28
N LYS A 539 28.31 -18.64 -6.45
CA LYS A 539 27.73 -19.28 -7.64
C LYS A 539 26.21 -19.19 -7.57
N LYS A 540 25.62 -18.36 -8.45
CA LYS A 540 24.17 -18.29 -8.70
C LYS A 540 23.72 -19.48 -9.56
N ARG A 541 22.46 -19.89 -9.40
CA ARG A 541 21.73 -20.64 -10.44
C ARG A 541 21.80 -19.85 -11.76
N LYS A 542 22.16 -20.51 -12.87
CA LYS A 542 21.95 -19.90 -14.19
C LYS A 542 20.45 -19.72 -14.36
N SER A 543 19.98 -18.47 -14.46
CA SER A 543 18.58 -18.21 -14.80
C SER A 543 18.23 -19.02 -16.04
N LYS A 544 17.15 -19.80 -15.98
CA LYS A 544 16.67 -20.50 -17.16
C LYS A 544 16.35 -19.42 -18.17
N THR A 545 17.19 -19.28 -19.20
CA THR A 545 16.88 -18.43 -20.34
C THR A 545 15.64 -19.05 -20.96
N VAL A 546 14.47 -18.49 -20.67
CA VAL A 546 13.25 -18.89 -21.35
C VAL A 546 13.44 -18.44 -22.79
N HIS A 547 13.86 -19.37 -23.65
CA HIS A 547 13.81 -19.15 -25.08
C HIS A 547 12.38 -18.72 -25.39
N SER A 548 12.26 -17.53 -25.95
CA SER A 548 11.04 -17.08 -26.57
C SER A 548 10.62 -18.17 -27.55
N ALA A 549 9.65 -19.00 -27.16
CA ALA A 549 8.85 -19.69 -28.14
C ALA A 549 8.30 -18.57 -29.01
N SER A 550 8.76 -18.53 -30.25
CA SER A 550 8.27 -17.66 -31.29
C SER A 550 6.75 -17.81 -31.33
N PHE A 551 6.06 -16.74 -30.89
CA PHE A 551 4.66 -16.50 -31.19
C PHE A 551 4.53 -15.93 -32.59
#